data_AF-A0A819AXD4-F1
#
_entry.id   AF-A0A819AXD4-F1
#
_cell.length_a   1.000
_cell.length_b   1.000
_cell.length_c   1.000
_cell.angle_alpha   90.00
_cell.angle_beta   90.00
_cell.angle_gamma   90.00
#
_symmetry.space_group_name_H-M   'P 1'
#
loop_
_entity.id
_entity.type
_entity.pdbx_description
1 polymer ?
#
loop_
_entity_poly.entity_id
_entity_poly.type
_entity_poly.pdbx_seq_one_letter_code
_entity_poly.pdbx_strand_id
1 'polypeptide(L)'
;MLSLSSSNNDDNDSNIVDLLYHLCKENEVEKVRNILPCIDNINIINKIQNSSGSTCLHVACYYGHQHMVQLLLEYGALHSIRNLRHNLTPYEEACTDDI
;
A
#
# COMPACT_ATOMS: atom_id res chain seq x y z
N MET A 1 11.03 4.23 20.12
CA MET A 1 10.34 5.19 21.00
C MET A 1 8.92 4.69 21.17
N LEU A 2 8.43 4.75 22.42
CA LEU A 2 7.20 4.15 22.91
C LEU A 2 5.95 4.66 22.20
N SER A 3 5.01 3.76 21.91
CA SER A 3 3.58 4.06 21.92
C SER A 3 2.84 2.78 22.29
N LEU A 4 2.57 2.62 23.59
CA LEU A 4 1.59 1.66 24.09
C LEU A 4 0.25 2.39 24.24
N SER A 5 -0.80 1.66 23.85
CA SER A 5 -2.23 1.87 24.11
C SER A 5 -3.03 2.74 23.12
N SER A 6 -3.77 2.06 22.24
CA SER A 6 -5.22 2.25 22.09
C SER A 6 -5.82 0.99 21.45
N SER A 7 -6.16 0.00 22.27
CA SER A 7 -6.90 -1.16 21.77
C SER A 7 -8.28 -0.77 21.27
N ASN A 8 -8.63 -1.41 20.14
CA ASN A 8 -9.97 -1.69 19.62
C ASN A 8 -10.50 -0.73 18.54
N ASN A 9 -9.72 -0.57 17.45
CA ASN A 9 -10.14 -0.71 16.04
C ASN A 9 -8.98 -0.30 15.11
N ASP A 10 -8.13 0.63 15.56
CA ASP A 10 -6.99 1.14 14.78
C ASP A 10 -5.85 0.11 14.64
N ASP A 11 -5.65 -0.74 15.66
CA ASP A 11 -4.61 -1.80 15.64
C ASP A 11 -4.85 -2.85 14.55
N ASN A 12 -6.12 -3.19 14.27
CA ASN A 12 -6.46 -4.20 13.26
C ASN A 12 -6.24 -3.63 11.85
N ASP A 13 -6.68 -2.39 11.63
CA ASP A 13 -6.42 -1.67 10.38
C ASP A 13 -4.91 -1.50 10.15
N SER A 14 -4.12 -1.18 11.18
CA SER A 14 -2.67 -1.06 11.05
C SER A 14 -2.02 -2.39 10.66
N ASN A 15 -2.41 -3.51 11.29
CA ASN A 15 -1.89 -4.84 10.95
C ASN A 15 -2.27 -5.25 9.52
N ILE A 16 -3.49 -4.93 9.06
CA ILE A 16 -3.94 -5.24 7.70
C ILE A 16 -3.20 -4.37 6.68
N VAL A 17 -2.97 -3.09 6.97
CA VAL A 17 -2.19 -2.19 6.10
C VAL A 17 -0.76 -2.70 5.94
N ASP A 18 -0.11 -3.10 7.04
CA ASP A 18 1.23 -3.69 7.05
C ASP A 18 1.28 -4.98 6.19
N LEU A 19 0.30 -5.86 6.39
CA LEU A 19 0.16 -7.11 5.64
C LEU A 19 -0.03 -6.84 4.14
N LEU A 20 -0.99 -5.98 3.79
CA LEU A 20 -1.30 -5.63 2.40
C LEU A 20 -0.07 -5.02 1.72
N TYR A 21 0.64 -4.12 2.41
CA TYR A 21 1.87 -3.53 1.90
C TYR A 21 2.93 -4.59 1.62
N HIS A 22 3.15 -5.54 2.54
CA HIS A 22 4.11 -6.62 2.34
C HIS A 22 3.72 -7.53 1.16
N LEU A 23 2.44 -7.91 1.03
CA LEU A 23 1.96 -8.71 -0.10
C LEU A 23 2.13 -7.97 -1.44
N CYS A 24 1.91 -6.66 -1.48
CA CYS A 24 2.14 -5.85 -2.69
C CYS A 24 3.62 -5.80 -3.06
N LYS A 25 4.48 -5.66 -2.05
CA LYS A 25 5.94 -5.67 -2.21
C LYS A 25 6.47 -7.01 -2.73
N GLU A 26 5.94 -8.14 -2.25
CA GLU A 26 6.36 -9.48 -2.68
C GLU A 26 5.61 -9.99 -3.94
N ASN A 27 4.77 -9.15 -4.55
CA ASN A 27 3.94 -9.47 -5.73
C ASN A 27 2.96 -10.65 -5.52
N GLU A 28 2.41 -10.81 -4.32
CA GLU A 28 1.50 -11.89 -3.95
C GLU A 28 0.06 -11.59 -4.42
N VAL A 29 -0.13 -11.40 -5.73
CA VAL A 29 -1.37 -10.93 -6.37
C VAL A 29 -2.59 -11.74 -5.93
N GLU A 30 -2.48 -13.07 -5.91
CA GLU A 30 -3.60 -13.95 -5.54
C GLU A 30 -3.99 -13.82 -4.06
N LYS A 31 -3.02 -13.63 -3.17
CA LYS A 31 -3.31 -13.38 -1.75
C LYS A 31 -4.03 -12.04 -1.59
N VAL A 32 -3.56 -11.00 -2.28
CA VAL A 32 -4.19 -9.66 -2.29
C VAL A 32 -5.62 -9.75 -2.85
N ARG A 33 -5.83 -10.48 -3.94
CA ARG A 33 -7.15 -10.70 -4.55
C ARG A 33 -8.13 -11.39 -3.60
N ASN A 34 -7.64 -12.30 -2.75
CA ASN A 34 -8.48 -13.03 -1.80
C ASN A 34 -8.82 -12.22 -0.54
N ILE A 35 -7.90 -11.38 -0.06
CA ILE A 35 -8.11 -10.56 1.15
C ILE A 35 -8.91 -9.28 0.89
N LEU A 36 -8.72 -8.60 -0.25
CA LEU A 36 -9.39 -7.32 -0.53
C LEU A 36 -10.92 -7.38 -0.44
N PRO A 37 -11.63 -8.42 -0.94
CA PRO A 37 -13.07 -8.56 -0.75
C PRO A 37 -13.51 -8.77 0.71
N CYS A 38 -12.61 -9.23 1.57
CA CYS A 38 -12.88 -9.54 2.97
C CYS A 38 -12.64 -8.35 3.91
N ILE A 39 -12.17 -7.21 3.38
CA ILE A 39 -11.86 -6.01 4.16
C ILE A 39 -13.09 -5.08 4.17
N ASP A 40 -13.62 -4.81 5.37
CA ASP A 40 -14.78 -3.91 5.55
C ASP A 40 -14.44 -2.45 5.19
N ASN A 41 -13.21 -2.01 5.48
CA ASN A 41 -12.75 -0.64 5.25
C ASN A 41 -11.84 -0.57 4.02
N ILE A 42 -12.41 -0.50 2.81
CA ILE A 42 -11.59 -0.50 1.57
C ILE A 42 -10.61 0.68 1.48
N ASN A 43 -10.86 1.78 2.19
CA ASN A 43 -10.00 2.96 2.18
C ASN A 43 -8.58 2.68 2.70
N ILE A 44 -8.34 1.56 3.38
CA ILE A 44 -7.00 1.16 3.83
C ILE A 44 -6.01 0.99 2.67
N ILE A 45 -6.49 0.71 1.44
CA ILE A 45 -5.64 0.59 0.24
C ILE A 45 -4.85 1.88 -0.06
N ASN A 46 -5.39 3.01 0.39
CA ASN A 46 -4.85 4.36 0.21
C ASN A 46 -4.06 4.86 1.42
N LYS A 47 -3.96 4.08 2.50
CA LYS A 47 -3.14 4.47 3.64
C LYS A 47 -1.66 4.46 3.25
N ILE A 48 -0.98 5.53 3.64
CA ILE A 48 0.47 5.61 3.57
C ILE A 48 1.07 4.65 4.61
N GLN A 49 2.19 4.04 4.25
CA GLN A 49 2.86 3.06 5.07
C GLN A 49 4.34 3.40 5.19
N ASN A 50 4.97 2.85 6.25
CA ASN A 50 6.39 3.00 6.57
C ASN A 50 6.86 4.46 6.73
N SER A 51 8.14 4.67 7.04
CA SER A 51 8.69 6.02 7.25
C SER A 51 8.79 6.86 5.97
N SER A 52 8.71 6.23 4.80
CA SER A 52 8.69 6.89 3.48
C SER A 52 7.30 7.38 3.10
N GLY A 53 6.25 6.97 3.82
CA GLY A 53 4.87 7.31 3.51
C GLY A 53 4.39 6.79 2.16
N SER A 54 4.93 5.64 1.71
CA SER A 54 4.54 5.01 0.45
C SER A 54 3.25 4.20 0.63
N THR A 55 2.34 4.26 -0.32
CA THR A 55 1.14 3.39 -0.36
C THR A 55 1.45 2.04 -1.03
N CYS A 56 0.50 1.11 -1.01
CA CYS A 56 0.60 -0.15 -1.76
C CYS A 56 0.83 0.07 -3.27
N LEU A 57 0.24 1.14 -3.83
CA LEU A 57 0.39 1.46 -5.25
C LEU A 57 1.81 1.98 -5.56
N HIS A 58 2.43 2.74 -4.66
CA HIS A 58 3.82 3.19 -4.82
C HIS A 58 4.77 2.00 -4.92
N VAL A 59 4.67 1.04 -3.99
CA VAL A 59 5.58 -0.12 -3.99
C VAL A 59 5.34 -1.04 -5.19
N ALA A 60 4.09 -1.25 -5.60
CA ALA A 60 3.79 -2.02 -6.81
C ALA A 60 4.33 -1.35 -8.08
N CYS A 61 4.27 -0.02 -8.16
CA CYS A 61 4.84 0.76 -9.26
C CYS A 61 6.38 0.74 -9.26
N TYR A 62 7.01 0.97 -8.10
CA TYR A 62 8.47 0.95 -7.93
C TYR A 62 9.09 -0.38 -8.41
N TYR A 63 8.48 -1.52 -8.06
CA TYR A 63 8.96 -2.84 -8.50
C TYR A 63 8.44 -3.29 -9.88
N GLY A 64 7.63 -2.47 -10.57
CA GLY A 64 7.08 -2.81 -11.89
C GLY A 64 6.07 -3.96 -11.87
N HIS A 65 5.37 -4.19 -10.76
CA HIS A 65 4.38 -5.25 -10.58
C HIS A 65 3.06 -4.92 -11.28
N GLN A 66 3.04 -4.98 -12.61
CA GLN A 66 1.90 -4.53 -13.45
C GLN A 66 0.55 -5.15 -13.04
N HIS A 67 0.51 -6.46 -12.78
CA HIS A 67 -0.72 -7.14 -12.36
C HIS A 67 -1.21 -6.67 -10.97
N MET A 68 -0.27 -6.40 -10.05
CA MET A 68 -0.59 -5.83 -8.74
C MET A 68 -1.10 -4.39 -8.88
N VAL A 69 -0.46 -3.57 -9.72
CA VAL A 69 -0.91 -2.20 -10.02
C VAL A 69 -2.34 -2.22 -10.54
N GLN A 70 -2.64 -3.08 -11.52
CA GLN A 70 -3.99 -3.22 -12.06
C GLN A 70 -5.00 -3.61 -10.97
N LEU A 71 -4.68 -4.64 -10.17
CA LEU A 71 -5.54 -5.09 -9.08
C LEU A 71 -5.81 -3.97 -8.06
N LEU A 72 -4.79 -3.22 -7.65
CA LEU A 72 -4.97 -2.13 -6.70
C LEU A 72 -5.84 -1.00 -7.27
N LEU A 73 -5.67 -0.65 -8.55
CA LEU A 73 -6.50 0.35 -9.23
C LEU A 73 -7.96 -0.10 -9.36
N GLU A 74 -8.21 -1.38 -9.66
CA GLU A 74 -9.56 -1.97 -9.70
C GLU A 74 -10.30 -1.84 -8.36
N TYR A 75 -9.55 -1.83 -7.24
CA TYR A 75 -10.07 -1.65 -5.89
C TYR A 75 -10.02 -0.21 -5.37
N GLY A 76 -9.78 0.78 -6.24
CA GLY A 76 -9.87 2.20 -5.90
C GLY A 76 -8.61 2.80 -5.27
N ALA A 77 -7.44 2.21 -5.53
CA ALA A 77 -6.18 2.84 -5.17
C ALA A 77 -6.00 4.18 -5.91
N LEU A 78 -5.63 5.23 -5.18
CA LEU A 78 -5.41 6.56 -5.70
C LEU A 78 -3.98 6.70 -6.22
N HIS A 79 -3.86 6.98 -7.52
CA HIS A 79 -2.59 7.28 -8.18
C HIS A 79 -2.11 8.73 -7.96
N SER A 80 -2.84 9.54 -7.20
CA SER A 80 -2.52 10.95 -6.95
C SER A 80 -1.86 11.19 -5.58
N ILE A 81 -1.80 10.18 -4.71
CA ILE A 81 -1.16 10.31 -3.39
C ILE A 81 0.33 10.49 -3.58
N ARG A 82 0.94 11.44 -2.87
CA ARG A 82 2.40 11.63 -2.88
C ARG A 82 3.01 11.01 -1.62
N ASN A 83 4.09 10.24 -1.78
CA ASN A 83 4.85 9.70 -0.67
C ASN A 83 5.52 10.82 0.16
N LEU A 84 5.96 10.52 1.38
CA LEU A 84 6.61 11.50 2.26
C LEU A 84 8.12 11.63 1.99
N ARG A 85 8.76 10.57 1.49
CA ARG A 85 10.23 10.54 1.29
C ARG A 85 10.69 11.48 0.19
N HIS A 86 10.02 11.44 -0.95
CA HIS A 86 10.42 12.15 -2.17
C HIS A 86 9.32 13.06 -2.72
N ASN A 87 8.15 13.09 -2.07
CA ASN A 87 6.97 13.81 -2.55
C ASN A 87 6.56 13.36 -3.96
N LEU A 88 6.69 12.07 -4.27
CA LEU A 88 6.38 11.48 -5.57
C LEU A 88 5.05 10.76 -5.54
N THR A 89 4.31 10.83 -6.64
CA THR A 89 3.17 9.93 -6.92
C THR A 89 3.66 8.52 -7.25
N PRO A 90 2.80 7.48 -7.23
CA PRO A 90 3.19 6.13 -7.62
C PRO A 90 3.78 6.05 -9.02
N TYR A 91 3.26 6.84 -9.97
CA TYR A 91 3.80 6.88 -11.33
C TYR A 91 5.17 7.54 -11.38
N GLU A 92 5.36 8.68 -10.69
CA GLU A 92 6.66 9.35 -10.62
C GLU A 92 7.72 8.47 -9.92
N GLU A 93 7.33 7.70 -8.88
CA GLU A 93 8.22 6.75 -8.19
C GLU A 93 8.58 5.52 -9.05
N ALA A 94 7.75 5.12 -10.01
CA ALA A 94 8.11 4.07 -10.98
C ALA A 94 9.23 4.50 -11.94
N CYS A 95 9.41 5.81 -12.13
CA CYS A 95 10.34 6.38 -13.09
C CYS A 95 11.68 6.81 -12.45
N THR A 96 11.88 6.60 -11.15
CA THR A 96 13.15 6.94 -10.50
C THR A 96 14.22 5.90 -10.85
N ASP A 97 15.43 6.35 -11.20
CA ASP A 97 16.58 5.52 -11.57
C ASP A 97 17.21 4.71 -10.40
N ASP A 98 16.50 4.53 -9.28
CA ASP A 98 16.99 3.86 -8.05
C ASP A 98 17.00 2.31 -8.15
N ILE A 99 17.19 1.73 -9.35
CA ILE A 99 17.22 0.26 -9.61
C ILE A 99 18.56 -0.18 -10.19
#